data_AF-A0A2H0IU33-F1
#
_entry.id   AF-A0A2H0IU33-F1
#
_cell.length_a   1.000
_cell.length_b   1.000
_cell.length_c   1.000
_cell.angle_alpha   90.00
_cell.angle_beta   90.00
_cell.angle_gamma   90.00
#
_symmetry.space_group_name_H-M   'P 1'
#
loop_
_entity.id
_entity.type
_entity.pdbx_description
1 polymer ?
#
loop_
_entity_poly.entity_id
_entity_poly.type
_entity_poly.pdbx_seq_one_letter_code
_entity_poly.pdbx_strand_id
1 'polypeptide(L)'
;MKRLTDSNFRKPSSILYSTLITLCLTLFSSIHLIAQTSEGKKETTISISTEKLTSYTGDYEMNPGSFLKILLVNDTLKAQGPGSPAMELIPLTENRFFLKVFGVDIAFVGDSTGKIEKLLMIRDDGQTLEAKKVIKKDD
;
A
#
# COMPACT_ATOMS: atom_id res chain seq x y z
N MET A 1 -28.06 -36.63 -27.19
CA MET A 1 -28.39 -35.23 -26.84
C MET A 1 -27.70 -34.92 -25.50
N LYS A 2 -26.77 -33.95 -25.51
CA LYS A 2 -26.03 -33.30 -24.40
C LYS A 2 -25.09 -34.12 -23.50
N ARG A 3 -23.79 -33.97 -23.81
CA ARG A 3 -22.67 -33.95 -22.84
C ARG A 3 -22.83 -32.74 -21.89
N LEU A 4 -22.18 -32.81 -20.72
CA LEU A 4 -21.41 -31.77 -20.00
C LEU A 4 -21.27 -32.26 -18.54
N THR A 5 -20.15 -32.90 -18.17
CA THR A 5 -18.87 -32.34 -17.66
C THR A 5 -18.70 -32.63 -16.17
N ASP A 6 -18.01 -33.74 -15.93
CA ASP A 6 -16.97 -33.97 -14.92
C ASP A 6 -16.80 -32.95 -13.79
N SER A 7 -17.17 -33.39 -12.58
CA SER A 7 -16.77 -32.82 -11.30
C SER A 7 -15.28 -33.11 -11.06
N ASN A 8 -14.42 -32.22 -11.53
CA ASN A 8 -12.99 -32.21 -11.23
C ASN A 8 -12.61 -30.90 -10.52
N PHE A 9 -13.15 -30.69 -9.30
CA PHE A 9 -12.67 -29.63 -8.42
C PHE A 9 -11.43 -30.11 -7.64
N ARG A 10 -10.32 -30.24 -8.36
CA ARG A 10 -9.00 -30.50 -7.78
C ARG A 10 -8.52 -29.19 -7.15
N LYS A 11 -8.71 -29.01 -5.85
CA LYS A 11 -8.08 -27.91 -5.10
C LYS A 11 -6.56 -28.06 -5.27
N PRO A 12 -5.83 -27.09 -5.83
CA PRO A 12 -4.38 -27.17 -5.86
C PRO A 12 -3.84 -27.08 -4.42
N SER A 13 -3.05 -28.08 -4.09
CA SER A 13 -2.36 -28.34 -2.83
C SER A 13 -1.56 -27.11 -2.37
N SER A 14 -1.91 -26.63 -1.19
CA SER A 14 -1.32 -25.54 -0.40
C SER A 14 0.12 -25.81 0.09
N ILE A 15 0.90 -26.57 -0.67
CA ILE A 15 2.27 -26.99 -0.31
C ILE A 15 3.33 -26.23 -1.11
N LEU A 16 2.97 -25.55 -2.21
CA LEU A 16 3.92 -24.79 -3.03
C LEU A 16 4.26 -23.39 -2.49
N TYR A 17 3.49 -22.87 -1.53
CA TYR A 17 3.79 -21.57 -0.89
C TYR A 17 4.65 -21.70 0.38
N SER A 18 4.74 -22.90 0.96
CA SER A 18 5.48 -23.12 2.22
C SER A 18 6.99 -23.17 2.02
N THR A 19 7.48 -23.64 0.87
CA THR A 19 8.92 -23.68 0.56
C THR A 19 9.44 -22.36 -0.02
N LEU A 20 8.57 -21.52 -0.58
CA LEU A 20 8.93 -20.20 -1.13
C LEU A 20 9.25 -19.17 -0.03
N ILE A 21 8.68 -19.33 1.17
CA ILE A 21 8.89 -18.40 2.30
C ILE A 21 10.18 -18.73 3.06
N THR A 22 10.56 -20.01 3.15
CA THR A 22 11.74 -20.44 3.91
C THR A 22 13.07 -20.08 3.22
N LEU A 23 13.08 -19.88 1.90
CA LEU A 23 14.29 -19.44 1.18
C LEU A 23 14.62 -17.95 1.40
N CYS A 24 13.70 -17.16 1.95
CA CYS A 24 13.88 -15.71 2.15
C CYS A 24 14.52 -15.35 3.51
N LEU A 25 14.57 -16.28 4.47
CA LEU A 25 15.05 -16.00 5.83
C LEU A 25 16.56 -16.20 6.04
N THR A 26 17.27 -16.92 5.18
CA THR A 26 18.70 -17.21 5.37
C THR A 26 19.66 -16.28 4.63
N LEU A 27 19.15 -15.35 3.80
CA LEU A 27 19.98 -14.37 3.07
C LEU A 27 20.02 -12.97 3.70
N PHE A 28 19.31 -12.73 4.81
CA PHE A 28 19.23 -11.41 5.44
C PHE A 28 20.35 -11.09 6.45
N SER A 29 21.24 -12.03 6.78
CA SER A 29 22.26 -11.81 7.82
C SER A 29 23.59 -11.23 7.32
N SER A 30 23.79 -11.01 6.01
CA SER A 30 25.14 -10.66 5.50
C SER A 30 25.21 -9.59 4.40
N ILE A 31 24.19 -8.74 4.23
CA ILE A 31 24.32 -7.50 3.45
C ILE A 31 24.30 -6.33 4.43
N HIS A 32 25.46 -6.03 4.99
CA HIS A 32 26.30 -4.89 4.60
C HIS A 32 25.64 -3.54 4.90
N LEU A 33 26.12 -2.96 6.00
CA LEU A 33 26.48 -1.55 6.13
C LEU A 33 26.73 -0.90 4.76
N ILE A 34 25.69 -0.28 4.19
CA ILE A 34 25.85 0.77 3.18
C ILE A 34 24.89 1.87 3.60
N ALA A 35 25.45 2.90 4.23
CA ALA A 35 24.88 4.23 4.21
C ALA A 35 24.70 4.62 2.74
N GLN A 36 23.49 4.48 2.22
CA GLN A 36 23.18 4.91 0.86
C GLN A 36 22.64 6.34 0.93
N THR A 37 23.57 7.27 0.81
CA THR A 37 23.33 8.56 0.16
C THR A 37 22.59 8.29 -1.15
N SER A 38 21.30 8.59 -1.17
CA SER A 38 20.46 8.49 -2.38
C SER A 38 20.54 9.84 -3.12
N GLU A 39 21.61 10.02 -3.89
CA GLU A 39 21.56 10.93 -5.03
C GLU A 39 21.23 10.12 -6.30
N GLY A 40 20.11 10.48 -6.93
CA GLY A 40 19.97 10.45 -8.39
C GLY A 40 19.46 9.15 -9.04
N LYS A 41 18.12 9.04 -9.16
CA LYS A 41 17.52 8.62 -10.44
C LYS A 41 16.16 9.27 -10.64
N LYS A 42 16.12 10.20 -11.59
CA LYS A 42 14.94 10.92 -12.06
C LYS A 42 14.02 9.99 -12.86
N GLU A 43 13.31 9.10 -12.18
CA GLU A 43 11.90 8.93 -12.53
C GLU A 43 11.19 10.18 -12.01
N THR A 44 10.16 10.68 -12.69
CA THR A 44 9.51 11.97 -12.39
C THR A 44 8.66 11.88 -11.11
N THR A 45 9.26 11.36 -10.04
CA THR A 45 8.75 11.30 -8.70
C THR A 45 9.22 12.57 -8.01
N ILE A 46 8.28 13.40 -7.60
CA ILE A 46 8.61 14.60 -6.83
C ILE A 46 9.19 14.18 -5.47
N SER A 47 10.17 14.95 -4.98
CA SER A 47 10.67 14.78 -3.62
C SER A 47 9.70 15.50 -2.67
N ILE A 48 9.15 14.77 -1.70
CA ILE A 48 8.24 15.29 -0.68
C ILE A 48 8.99 15.26 0.66
N SER A 49 8.86 16.32 1.47
CA SER A 49 9.51 16.35 2.79
C SER A 49 8.99 15.23 3.70
N THR A 50 9.88 14.64 4.50
CA THR A 50 9.54 13.60 5.47
C THR A 50 8.44 14.04 6.44
N GLU A 51 8.40 15.32 6.83
CA GLU A 51 7.33 15.90 7.66
C GLU A 51 5.96 15.78 7.00
N LYS A 52 5.87 16.11 5.69
CA LYS A 52 4.62 16.00 4.93
C LYS A 52 4.23 14.55 4.73
N LEU A 53 5.17 13.67 4.42
CA LEU A 53 4.91 12.23 4.35
C LEU A 53 4.39 11.67 5.68
N THR A 54 4.96 12.11 6.79
CA THR A 54 4.53 11.72 8.14
C THR A 54 3.07 12.12 8.39
N SER A 55 2.64 13.29 7.90
CA SER A 55 1.25 13.76 8.03
C SER A 55 0.22 12.82 7.37
N TYR A 56 0.61 12.09 6.33
CA TYR A 56 -0.23 11.12 5.62
C TYR A 56 -0.35 9.79 6.34
N THR A 57 0.55 9.48 7.28
CA THR A 57 0.49 8.22 8.04
C THR A 57 -0.75 8.13 8.93
N GLY A 58 -1.23 6.90 9.14
CA GLY A 58 -2.41 6.63 9.95
C GLY A 58 -3.25 5.47 9.42
N ASP A 59 -4.35 5.20 10.11
CA ASP A 59 -5.36 4.23 9.69
C ASP A 59 -6.51 4.98 8.99
N TYR A 60 -6.97 4.45 7.86
CA TYR A 60 -8.06 5.02 7.07
C TYR A 60 -9.17 3.99 6.89
N GLU A 61 -10.36 4.29 7.40
CA GLU A 61 -11.51 3.39 7.33
C GLU A 61 -12.19 3.52 5.97
N MET A 62 -12.20 2.43 5.19
CA MET A 62 -12.88 2.34 3.90
C MET A 62 -14.34 1.89 4.05
N ASN A 63 -14.58 0.99 5.00
CA ASN A 63 -15.88 0.43 5.38
C ASN A 63 -15.86 0.12 6.87
N PRO A 64 -17.01 -0.01 7.56
CA PRO A 64 -17.04 -0.37 8.98
C PRO A 64 -16.15 -1.57 9.33
N GLY A 65 -15.10 -1.33 10.09
CA GLY A 65 -14.13 -2.36 10.52
C GLY A 65 -13.09 -2.78 9.49
N SER A 66 -13.03 -2.14 8.31
CA SER A 66 -12.02 -2.37 7.27
C SER A 66 -11.15 -1.13 7.09
N PHE A 67 -9.85 -1.30 7.34
CA PHE A 67 -8.89 -0.20 7.40
C PHE A 67 -7.76 -0.38 6.39
N LEU A 68 -7.38 0.72 5.74
CA LEU A 68 -6.14 0.87 5.01
C LEU A 68 -5.13 1.60 5.89
N LYS A 69 -4.04 0.94 6.24
CA LYS A 69 -2.96 1.52 7.03
C LYS A 69 -1.93 2.17 6.11
N ILE A 70 -1.64 3.44 6.33
CA ILE A 70 -0.57 4.18 5.65
C ILE A 70 0.63 4.28 6.58
N LEU A 71 1.76 3.74 6.13
CA LEU A 71 3.03 3.62 6.84
C LEU A 71 4.09 4.46 6.13
N LEU A 72 5.04 5.01 6.88
CA LEU A 72 6.26 5.59 6.34
C LEU A 72 7.44 4.66 6.68
N VAL A 73 8.12 4.15 5.65
CA VAL A 73 9.26 3.24 5.79
C VAL A 73 10.36 3.72 4.86
N ASN A 74 11.52 4.10 5.41
CA ASN A 74 12.67 4.61 4.63
C ASN A 74 12.26 5.74 3.67
N ASP A 75 11.61 6.79 4.18
CA ASP A 75 11.10 7.93 3.40
C ASP A 75 10.11 7.57 2.27
N THR A 76 9.57 6.35 2.29
CA THR A 76 8.61 5.86 1.30
C THR A 76 7.29 5.53 1.96
N LEU A 77 6.20 6.06 1.43
CA LEU A 77 4.88 5.70 1.89
C LEU A 77 4.51 4.30 1.42
N LYS A 78 3.90 3.53 2.31
CA LYS A 78 3.36 2.21 2.02
C LYS A 78 1.90 2.11 2.46
N ALA A 79 1.08 1.48 1.64
CA ALA A 79 -0.30 1.16 1.94
C ALA A 79 -0.42 -0.33 2.30
N GLN A 80 -1.05 -0.62 3.43
CA GLN A 80 -1.33 -1.98 3.88
C GLN A 80 -2.83 -2.14 4.13
N GLY A 81 -3.48 -2.94 3.29
CA GLY A 81 -4.86 -3.37 3.51
C GLY A 81 -4.97 -4.58 4.44
N PRO A 82 -6.19 -4.96 4.86
CA PRO A 82 -6.40 -6.13 5.71
C PRO A 82 -5.90 -7.41 5.03
N GLY A 83 -5.14 -8.24 5.77
CA GLY A 83 -4.62 -9.51 5.28
C GLY A 83 -3.60 -9.41 4.13
N SER A 84 -3.15 -8.20 3.78
CA SER A 84 -2.22 -7.95 2.68
C SER A 84 -0.85 -7.46 3.19
N PRO A 85 0.24 -7.69 2.44
CA PRO A 85 1.52 -7.05 2.73
C PRO A 85 1.45 -5.54 2.47
N ALA A 86 2.37 -4.79 3.07
CA ALA A 86 2.52 -3.37 2.80
C ALA A 86 3.10 -3.16 1.39
N MET A 87 2.42 -2.36 0.57
CA MET A 87 2.78 -2.05 -0.81
C MET A 87 3.22 -0.61 -0.94
N GLU A 88 4.22 -0.37 -1.77
CA GLU A 88 4.77 0.96 -2.03
C GLU A 88 3.77 1.88 -2.74
N LEU A 89 3.75 3.14 -2.31
CA LEU A 89 3.01 4.23 -2.94
C LEU A 89 3.98 5.15 -3.68
N ILE A 90 3.85 5.21 -5.01
CA ILE A 90 4.73 6.00 -5.87
C ILE A 90 4.21 7.44 -5.93
N PRO A 91 4.97 8.46 -5.50
CA PRO A 91 4.51 9.86 -5.55
C PRO A 91 4.27 10.33 -7.00
N LEU A 92 3.08 10.87 -7.26
CA LEU A 92 2.72 11.55 -8.52
C LEU A 92 2.68 13.07 -8.33
N THR A 93 2.09 13.52 -7.23
CA THR A 93 2.06 14.93 -6.77
C THR A 93 2.24 14.96 -5.26
N GLU A 94 2.24 16.14 -4.64
CA GLU A 94 2.52 16.27 -3.21
C GLU A 94 1.54 15.48 -2.33
N ASN A 95 0.32 15.25 -2.81
CA ASN A 95 -0.75 14.55 -2.12
C ASN A 95 -1.38 13.41 -2.94
N ARG A 96 -0.86 13.08 -4.13
CA ARG A 96 -1.36 11.98 -4.99
C ARG A 96 -0.25 10.97 -5.23
N PHE A 97 -0.59 9.70 -5.06
CA PHE A 97 0.34 8.58 -5.16
C PHE A 97 -0.28 7.45 -5.98
N PHE A 98 0.52 6.70 -6.71
CA PHE A 98 0.08 5.54 -7.48
C PHE A 98 0.38 4.24 -6.73
N LEU A 99 -0.63 3.38 -6.60
CA LEU A 99 -0.52 2.05 -6.02
C LEU A 99 -0.50 1.00 -7.14
N LYS A 100 0.70 0.70 -7.65
CA LYS A 100 0.93 -0.10 -8.85
C LYS A 100 0.27 -1.49 -8.83
N VAL A 101 0.26 -2.15 -7.67
CA VAL A 101 -0.28 -3.52 -7.54
C VAL A 101 -1.78 -3.57 -7.84
N PHE A 102 -2.53 -2.51 -7.49
CA PHE A 102 -3.97 -2.43 -7.72
C PHE A 102 -4.35 -1.55 -8.91
N GLY A 103 -3.41 -0.82 -9.51
CA GLY A 103 -3.70 0.11 -10.60
C GLY A 103 -4.66 1.21 -10.16
N VAL A 104 -4.42 1.79 -8.98
CA VAL A 104 -5.26 2.87 -8.43
C VAL A 104 -4.39 4.01 -7.94
N ASP A 105 -4.93 5.22 -7.99
CA ASP A 105 -4.33 6.37 -7.32
C ASP A 105 -4.89 6.54 -5.92
N ILE A 106 -4.05 7.03 -5.03
CA ILE A 106 -4.37 7.44 -3.67
C ILE A 106 -4.17 8.95 -3.60
N ALA A 107 -5.25 9.69 -3.36
CA ALA A 107 -5.21 11.13 -3.15
C ALA A 107 -5.55 11.48 -1.69
N PHE A 108 -4.66 12.16 -0.99
CA PHE A 108 -4.89 12.64 0.36
C PHE A 108 -5.60 13.99 0.34
N VAL A 109 -6.67 14.10 1.14
CA VAL A 109 -7.49 15.30 1.26
C VAL A 109 -7.47 15.76 2.71
N GLY A 110 -7.09 17.02 2.89
CA GLY A 110 -7.11 17.69 4.19
C GLY A 110 -8.24 18.69 4.32
N ASP A 111 -8.46 19.14 5.55
CA ASP A 111 -9.36 20.24 5.89
C ASP A 111 -8.76 21.62 5.54
N SER A 112 -9.50 22.69 5.88
CA SER A 112 -9.05 24.07 5.72
C SER A 112 -7.83 24.46 6.56
N THR A 113 -7.46 23.63 7.55
CA THR A 113 -6.28 23.81 8.40
C THR A 113 -5.05 23.05 7.89
N GLY A 114 -5.22 22.26 6.82
CA GLY A 114 -4.16 21.41 6.25
C GLY A 114 -4.01 20.06 6.93
N LYS A 115 -4.90 19.69 7.86
CA LYS A 115 -4.89 18.39 8.51
C LYS A 115 -5.59 17.36 7.62
N ILE A 116 -4.94 16.21 7.40
CA ILE A 116 -5.48 15.14 6.56
C ILE A 116 -6.71 14.50 7.22
N GLU A 117 -7.86 14.58 6.56
CA GLU A 117 -9.13 14.04 7.02
C GLU A 117 -9.46 12.70 6.38
N LYS A 118 -9.05 12.51 5.13
CA LYS A 118 -9.40 11.33 4.33
C LYS A 118 -8.43 11.10 3.19
N LEU A 119 -8.53 9.92 2.60
CA LEU A 119 -7.94 9.61 1.31
C LEU A 119 -9.02 9.15 0.33
N LEU A 120 -8.74 9.32 -0.95
CA LEU A 120 -9.57 8.87 -2.05
C LEU A 120 -8.78 7.85 -2.86
N MET A 121 -9.35 6.67 -3.08
CA MET A 121 -8.82 5.68 -4.01
C MET A 121 -9.51 5.89 -5.36
N ILE A 122 -8.75 6.27 -6.38
CA ILE A 122 -9.27 6.62 -7.70
C ILE A 122 -8.85 5.53 -8.69
N ARG A 123 -9.83 4.91 -9.32
CA ARG A 123 -9.62 3.88 -10.35
C ARG A 123 -9.51 4.54 -11.73
N ASP A 124 -8.99 3.79 -12.70
CA ASP A 124 -8.84 4.26 -14.08
C ASP A 124 -10.17 4.64 -14.76
N ASP A 125 -11.29 4.06 -14.32
CA ASP A 125 -12.64 4.38 -14.79
C ASP A 125 -13.24 5.65 -14.13
N GLY A 126 -12.46 6.32 -13.27
CA GLY A 126 -12.87 7.52 -12.53
C GLY A 126 -13.70 7.23 -11.27
N GLN A 127 -13.99 5.97 -10.96
CA GLN A 127 -14.66 5.64 -9.70
C GLN A 127 -13.75 5.95 -8.52
N THR A 128 -14.35 6.52 -7.47
CA THR A 128 -13.64 6.90 -6.25
C THR A 128 -14.22 6.18 -5.04
N LEU A 129 -13.34 5.65 -4.20
CA LEU A 129 -13.66 5.14 -2.88
C LEU A 129 -13.07 6.07 -1.83
N GLU A 130 -13.91 6.59 -0.96
CA GLU A 130 -13.48 7.43 0.16
C GLU A 130 -13.07 6.55 1.36
N ALA A 131 -11.94 6.88 2.00
CA ALA A 131 -11.55 6.29 3.26
C ALA A 131 -11.20 7.39 4.28
N LYS A 132 -11.91 7.42 5.41
CA LYS A 132 -11.76 8.47 6.43
C LYS A 132 -10.61 8.15 7.37
N LYS A 133 -9.79 9.14 7.68
CA LYS A 133 -8.70 8.98 8.65
C LYS A 133 -9.30 8.77 10.04
N VAL A 134 -8.98 7.65 10.67
CA VAL A 134 -9.41 7.39 12.04
C VAL A 134 -8.34 7.84 13.02
N ILE A 135 -8.76 8.60 14.03
CA ILE A 135 -7.93 8.88 15.19
C ILE A 135 -8.22 7.73 16.15
N LYS A 136 -7.27 6.80 16.31
CA LYS A 136 -7.40 5.79 17.36
C LYS A 136 -7.49 6.54 18.68
N LYS A 137 -8.63 6.40 19.35
CA LYS A 137 -8.80 6.80 20.74
C LYS A 137 -8.23 5.63 21.53
N ASP A 138 -7.05 5.84 22.12
CA ASP A 138 -6.52 4.88 23.08
C ASP A 138 -7.56 4.75 24.20
N ASP A 139 -8.11 3.54 24.35
CA ASP A 139 -9.00 3.13 25.44
C ASP A 139 -8.19 2.27 26.42
#